data_AF-A0A1A9RQ46-F1
#
_entry.id   AF-A0A1A9RQ46-F1
#
_cell.length_a   1.000
_cell.length_b   1.000
_cell.length_c   1.000
_cell.angle_alpha   90.00
_cell.angle_beta   90.00
_cell.angle_gamma   90.00
#
_symmetry.space_group_name_H-M   'P 1'
#
loop_
_entity.id
_entity.type
_entity.pdbx_description
1 polymer ?
#
loop_
_entity_poly.entity_id
_entity_poly.type
_entity_poly.pdbx_seq_one_letter_code
_entity_poly.pdbx_strand_id
1 'polypeptide(L)'
;MLRHALIALQTLFATPLHARHAAKTDAALAAALQHNGSQPASLFAEQLEGYLKTAESWACRFSQTRAAGLMIHSSADGRVRSFTPPHSPTSLLQARSPSGHTSVQTLPGHIERLHTLRFNGYGHAYLLFTEHTDGDHTEKSLVLLHFSAEQLQALPIIQTAPAAEPTHRLNIAYSGQHANNYFFYEPGSHTISQPQISSHTHTPTNRRLKYRFNGQLFVPHS
;
A
#
# COMPACT_ATOMS: atom_id res chain seq x y z
N MET A 1 20.16 24.92 -30.44
CA MET A 1 19.25 25.56 -29.45
C MET A 1 17.75 25.37 -29.74
N LEU A 2 17.32 25.03 -30.97
CA LEU A 2 15.89 24.82 -31.30
C LEU A 2 15.18 23.67 -30.54
N ARG A 3 15.89 22.60 -30.17
CA ARG A 3 15.29 21.43 -29.49
C ARG A 3 14.78 21.73 -28.08
N HIS A 4 15.42 22.66 -27.36
CA HIS A 4 15.01 23.02 -25.99
C HIS A 4 13.76 23.91 -25.97
N ALA A 5 13.59 24.78 -26.98
CA ALA A 5 12.40 25.61 -27.13
C ALA A 5 11.16 24.78 -27.51
N LEU A 6 11.31 23.73 -28.32
CA LEU A 6 10.19 22.84 -28.68
C LEU A 6 9.67 22.01 -27.50
N ILE A 7 10.57 21.51 -26.65
CA ILE A 7 10.23 20.73 -25.44
C ILE A 7 9.56 21.62 -24.39
N ALA A 8 10.01 22.86 -24.22
CA ALA A 8 9.37 23.83 -23.33
C ALA A 8 7.94 24.17 -23.79
N LEU A 9 7.71 24.30 -25.10
CA LEU A 9 6.39 24.62 -25.63
C LEU A 9 5.40 23.43 -25.50
N GLN A 10 5.86 22.19 -25.75
CA GLN A 10 5.03 20.99 -25.60
C GLN A 10 4.64 20.72 -24.13
N THR A 11 5.53 21.00 -23.19
CA THR A 11 5.26 20.83 -21.74
C THR A 11 4.29 21.90 -21.21
N LEU A 12 4.35 23.13 -21.73
CA LEU A 12 3.45 24.23 -21.37
C LEU A 12 1.99 24.02 -21.81
N PHE A 13 1.73 23.37 -22.95
CA PHE A 13 0.36 23.06 -23.40
C PHE A 13 -0.17 21.73 -22.85
N ALA A 14 0.71 20.75 -22.59
CA ALA A 14 0.31 19.46 -22.04
C ALA A 14 -0.13 19.57 -20.57
N THR A 15 0.56 20.34 -19.73
CA THR A 15 0.27 20.47 -18.29
C THR A 15 -1.18 20.87 -17.95
N PRO A 16 -1.81 21.89 -18.58
CA PRO A 16 -3.20 22.22 -18.32
C PRO A 16 -4.18 21.16 -18.82
N LEU A 17 -3.87 20.46 -19.91
CA LEU A 17 -4.69 19.36 -20.44
C LEU A 17 -4.68 18.15 -19.51
N HIS A 18 -3.51 17.75 -19.01
CA HIS A 18 -3.36 16.66 -18.05
C HIS A 18 -4.07 16.97 -16.73
N ALA A 19 -3.94 18.21 -16.24
CA ALA A 19 -4.63 18.65 -15.03
C ALA A 19 -6.16 18.64 -15.20
N ARG A 20 -6.68 19.10 -16.35
CA ARG A 20 -8.12 19.05 -16.67
C ARG A 20 -8.62 17.61 -16.76
N HIS A 21 -7.87 16.73 -17.43
CA HIS A 21 -8.25 15.33 -17.52
C HIS A 21 -8.28 14.67 -16.15
N ALA A 22 -7.24 14.86 -15.33
CA ALA A 22 -7.17 14.35 -13.98
C ALA A 22 -8.32 14.85 -13.10
N ALA A 23 -8.65 16.15 -13.18
CA ALA A 23 -9.79 16.71 -12.44
C ALA A 23 -11.13 16.13 -12.90
N LYS A 24 -11.34 15.94 -14.20
CA LYS A 24 -12.55 15.31 -14.75
C LYS A 24 -12.67 13.85 -14.29
N THR A 25 -11.56 13.12 -14.29
CA THR A 25 -11.54 11.73 -13.83
C THR A 25 -11.79 11.62 -12.32
N ASP A 26 -11.18 12.50 -11.51
CA ASP A 26 -11.43 12.56 -10.06
C ASP A 26 -12.93 12.81 -9.77
N ALA A 27 -13.56 13.73 -10.48
CA ALA A 27 -15.00 13.99 -10.34
C ALA A 27 -15.87 12.80 -10.74
N ALA A 28 -15.53 12.12 -11.83
CA ALA A 28 -16.28 10.95 -12.30
C ALA A 28 -16.15 9.77 -11.31
N LEU A 29 -14.94 9.49 -10.83
CA LEU A 29 -14.70 8.45 -9.83
C LEU A 29 -15.38 8.79 -8.50
N ALA A 30 -15.37 10.04 -8.07
CA ALA A 30 -16.08 10.48 -6.87
C ALA A 30 -17.59 10.26 -6.99
N ALA A 31 -18.19 10.60 -8.13
CA ALA A 31 -19.61 10.37 -8.39
C ALA A 31 -19.94 8.87 -8.37
N ALA A 32 -19.12 8.03 -9.02
CA ALA A 32 -19.28 6.57 -9.00
C ALA A 32 -19.22 6.00 -7.57
N LEU A 33 -18.32 6.53 -6.74
CA LEU A 33 -18.15 6.11 -5.35
C LEU A 33 -19.33 6.52 -4.44
N GLN A 34 -19.92 7.69 -4.69
CA GLN A 34 -21.06 8.20 -3.91
C GLN A 34 -22.37 7.49 -4.23
N HIS A 35 -22.50 6.87 -5.40
CA HIS A 35 -23.66 6.05 -5.76
C HIS A 35 -23.60 4.66 -5.11
N ASN A 36 -23.53 4.62 -3.78
CA ASN A 36 -23.54 3.44 -2.89
C ASN A 36 -24.86 2.63 -2.90
N GLY A 37 -25.71 2.79 -3.92
CA GLY A 37 -26.98 2.07 -4.08
C GLY A 37 -27.20 1.42 -5.44
N SER A 38 -26.32 1.64 -6.44
CA SER A 38 -26.60 1.18 -7.82
C SER A 38 -25.38 0.74 -8.64
N GLN A 39 -24.14 1.02 -8.23
CA GLN A 39 -22.95 0.44 -8.87
C GLN A 39 -22.26 -0.59 -7.96
N PRO A 40 -22.00 -1.82 -8.44
CA PRO A 40 -21.16 -2.78 -7.73
C PRO A 40 -19.78 -2.20 -7.43
N ALA A 41 -19.26 -2.39 -6.21
CA ALA A 41 -17.91 -1.99 -5.82
C ALA A 41 -16.81 -2.50 -6.78
N SER A 42 -17.07 -3.62 -7.48
CA SER A 42 -16.20 -4.16 -8.53
C SER A 42 -16.04 -3.23 -9.73
N LEU A 43 -17.13 -2.59 -10.22
CA LEU A 43 -17.05 -1.68 -11.37
C LEU A 43 -16.23 -0.43 -11.04
N PHE A 44 -16.39 0.12 -9.84
CA PHE A 44 -15.55 1.23 -9.38
C PHE A 44 -14.08 0.82 -9.32
N ALA A 45 -13.78 -0.34 -8.73
CA ALA A 45 -12.41 -0.84 -8.62
C ALA A 45 -11.76 -1.05 -9.99
N GLU A 46 -12.48 -1.61 -10.97
CA GLU A 46 -12.00 -1.79 -12.34
C GLU A 46 -11.73 -0.45 -13.04
N GLN A 47 -12.63 0.53 -12.91
CA GLN A 47 -12.44 1.87 -13.49
C GLN A 47 -11.23 2.58 -12.88
N LEU A 48 -11.10 2.50 -11.56
CA LEU A 48 -9.96 3.05 -10.85
C LEU A 48 -8.66 2.35 -11.27
N GLU A 49 -8.62 1.02 -11.31
CA GLU A 49 -7.45 0.25 -11.74
C GLU A 49 -7.02 0.62 -13.17
N GLY A 50 -7.99 0.70 -14.10
CA GLY A 50 -7.74 1.11 -15.48
C GLY A 50 -7.09 2.49 -15.57
N TYR A 51 -7.59 3.47 -14.80
CA TYR A 51 -6.99 4.81 -14.76
C TYR A 51 -5.61 4.83 -14.09
N LEU A 52 -5.42 4.08 -13.00
CA LEU A 52 -4.14 4.02 -12.29
C LEU A 52 -3.02 3.39 -13.13
N LYS A 53 -3.33 2.64 -14.19
CA LYS A 53 -2.33 2.12 -15.13
C LYS A 53 -1.78 3.21 -16.07
N THR A 54 -2.43 4.36 -16.18
CA THR A 54 -1.97 5.45 -17.06
C THR A 54 -0.96 6.36 -16.36
N ALA A 55 -0.07 6.98 -17.13
CA ALA A 55 0.94 7.89 -16.58
C ALA A 55 0.33 9.17 -15.99
N GLU A 56 -0.80 9.64 -16.53
CA GLU A 56 -1.45 10.88 -16.08
C GLU A 56 -2.03 10.77 -14.67
N SER A 57 -2.35 9.55 -14.22
CA SER A 57 -2.86 9.30 -12.87
C SER A 57 -1.90 9.78 -11.77
N TRP A 58 -0.59 9.88 -12.04
CA TRP A 58 0.40 10.44 -11.11
C TRP A 58 0.27 11.94 -10.89
N ALA A 59 -0.34 12.66 -11.84
CA ALA A 59 -0.66 14.07 -11.66
C ALA A 59 -1.96 14.28 -10.86
N CYS A 60 -2.80 13.25 -10.74
CA CYS A 60 -4.08 13.35 -10.02
C CYS A 60 -3.88 13.29 -8.50
N ARG A 61 -4.55 14.21 -7.78
CA ARG A 61 -4.57 14.27 -6.31
C ARG A 61 -5.72 13.49 -5.67
N PHE A 62 -6.73 13.12 -6.47
CA PHE A 62 -7.93 12.41 -6.03
C PHE A 62 -8.67 13.08 -4.86
N SER A 63 -8.74 14.41 -4.85
CA SER A 63 -9.34 15.16 -3.74
C SER A 63 -10.84 14.89 -3.58
N GLN A 64 -11.57 14.81 -4.70
CA GLN A 64 -13.01 14.55 -4.66
C GLN A 64 -13.29 13.10 -4.34
N THR A 65 -12.52 12.17 -4.93
CA THR A 65 -12.66 10.74 -4.67
C THR A 65 -12.32 10.40 -3.21
N ARG A 66 -11.30 11.04 -2.62
CA ARG A 66 -11.01 10.94 -1.17
C ARG A 66 -12.19 11.43 -0.32
N ALA A 67 -12.78 12.57 -0.66
CA ALA A 67 -13.94 13.09 0.05
C ALA A 67 -15.17 12.17 -0.06
N ALA A 68 -15.26 11.38 -1.13
CA ALA A 68 -16.27 10.35 -1.33
C ALA A 68 -15.97 9.03 -0.59
N GLY A 69 -14.84 8.91 0.12
CA GLY A 69 -14.53 7.77 0.98
C GLY A 69 -13.36 6.89 0.52
N LEU A 70 -12.72 7.18 -0.62
CA LEU A 70 -11.53 6.43 -1.06
C LEU A 70 -10.36 6.71 -0.12
N MET A 71 -9.88 5.68 0.57
CA MET A 71 -8.69 5.78 1.40
C MET A 71 -7.45 5.70 0.52
N ILE A 72 -6.52 6.64 0.69
CA ILE A 72 -5.30 6.70 -0.11
C ILE A 72 -4.10 7.04 0.78
N HIS A 73 -3.11 6.14 0.80
CA HIS A 73 -1.81 6.36 1.43
C HIS A 73 -0.74 6.52 0.37
N SER A 74 0.22 7.41 0.61
CA SER A 74 1.35 7.66 -0.29
C SER A 74 2.65 7.43 0.44
N SER A 75 3.62 6.82 -0.25
CA SER A 75 4.97 6.68 0.25
C SER A 75 5.65 8.05 0.33
N ALA A 76 6.58 8.21 1.28
CA ALA A 76 7.27 9.49 1.49
C ALA A 76 8.13 9.90 0.28
N ASP A 77 8.60 8.93 -0.50
CA ASP A 77 9.35 9.16 -1.74
C ASP A 77 8.44 9.40 -2.96
N GLY A 78 7.11 9.36 -2.79
CA GLY A 78 6.12 9.59 -3.84
C GLY A 78 6.05 8.48 -4.91
N ARG A 79 6.67 7.31 -4.68
CA ARG A 79 6.75 6.22 -5.66
C ARG A 79 5.63 5.19 -5.56
N VAL A 80 5.00 5.05 -4.40
CA VAL A 80 3.97 4.04 -4.15
C VAL A 80 2.74 4.73 -3.56
N ARG A 81 1.57 4.39 -4.09
CA ARG A 81 0.28 4.87 -3.59
C ARG A 81 -0.68 3.71 -3.46
N SER A 82 -1.35 3.61 -2.31
CA SER A 82 -2.45 2.66 -2.13
C SER A 82 -3.79 3.34 -2.33
N PHE A 83 -4.77 2.57 -2.79
CA PHE A 83 -6.14 3.01 -2.97
C PHE A 83 -7.08 1.91 -2.48
N THR A 84 -7.86 2.21 -1.45
CA THR A 84 -8.79 1.26 -0.85
C THR A 84 -10.21 1.83 -0.92
N PRO A 85 -11.07 1.30 -1.81
CA PRO A 85 -12.48 1.68 -1.86
C PRO A 85 -13.20 1.31 -0.54
N PRO A 86 -14.24 2.06 -0.14
CA PRO A 86 -15.09 1.68 0.98
C PRO A 86 -15.65 0.27 0.79
N HIS A 87 -15.64 -0.52 1.87
CA HIS A 87 -16.19 -1.89 1.90
C HIS A 87 -15.56 -2.87 0.89
N SER A 88 -14.44 -2.52 0.25
CA SER A 88 -13.75 -3.43 -0.65
C SER A 88 -12.93 -4.46 0.13
N PRO A 89 -12.97 -5.76 -0.25
CA PRO A 89 -12.10 -6.77 0.33
C PRO A 89 -10.64 -6.66 -0.17
N THR A 90 -10.37 -5.79 -1.14
CA THR A 90 -9.06 -5.60 -1.75
C THR A 90 -8.68 -4.13 -1.87
N SER A 91 -7.38 -3.88 -1.98
CA SER A 91 -6.80 -2.58 -2.28
C SER A 91 -5.98 -2.63 -3.56
N LEU A 92 -5.90 -1.51 -4.25
CA LEU A 92 -4.98 -1.33 -5.38
C LEU A 92 -3.71 -0.66 -4.89
N LEU A 93 -2.57 -1.16 -5.34
CA LEU A 93 -1.27 -0.55 -5.09
C LEU A 93 -0.67 -0.13 -6.43
N GLN A 94 -0.51 1.18 -6.59
CA GLN A 94 0.13 1.78 -7.74
C GLN A 94 1.58 2.10 -7.41
N ALA A 95 2.50 1.74 -8.31
CA ALA A 95 3.93 1.96 -8.13
C ALA A 95 4.52 2.66 -9.36
N ARG A 96 5.47 3.58 -9.13
CA ARG A 96 6.26 4.25 -10.16
C ARG A 96 7.74 3.96 -9.95
N SER A 97 8.30 3.18 -10.86
CA SER A 97 9.69 2.77 -10.83
C SER A 97 10.64 3.98 -10.93
N PRO A 98 11.93 3.82 -10.58
CA PRO A 98 12.96 4.84 -10.80
C PRO A 98 13.01 5.42 -12.23
N SER A 99 12.86 4.58 -13.24
CA SER A 99 12.77 4.99 -14.66
C SER A 99 11.44 5.62 -15.06
N GLY A 100 10.43 5.57 -14.19
CA GLY A 100 9.13 6.21 -14.39
C GLY A 100 8.02 5.28 -14.89
N HIS A 101 8.28 3.98 -15.04
CA HIS A 101 7.28 2.98 -15.41
C HIS A 101 6.21 2.86 -14.32
N THR A 102 4.94 2.80 -14.72
CA THR A 102 3.81 2.65 -13.80
C THR A 102 3.30 1.22 -13.79
N SER A 103 3.12 0.65 -12.61
CA SER A 103 2.43 -0.63 -12.41
C SER A 103 1.31 -0.48 -11.40
N VAL A 104 0.32 -1.37 -11.50
CA VAL A 104 -0.76 -1.52 -10.54
C VAL A 104 -0.85 -2.98 -10.18
N GLN A 105 -0.96 -3.29 -8.89
CA GLN A 105 -1.18 -4.63 -8.37
C GLN A 105 -2.33 -4.60 -7.35
N THR A 106 -3.12 -5.67 -7.32
CA THR A 106 -4.18 -5.86 -6.32
C THR A 106 -3.60 -6.56 -5.10
N LEU A 107 -3.91 -6.06 -3.91
CA LEU A 107 -3.55 -6.65 -2.63
C LEU A 107 -4.81 -7.03 -1.84
N PRO A 108 -4.78 -8.15 -1.11
CA PRO A 108 -5.87 -8.51 -0.21
C PRO A 108 -5.94 -7.56 0.99
N GLY A 109 -7.16 -7.28 1.43
CA GLY A 109 -7.45 -6.40 2.56
C GLY A 109 -7.39 -4.91 2.24
N HIS A 110 -7.85 -4.13 3.20
CA HIS A 110 -7.72 -2.68 3.23
C HIS A 110 -6.33 -2.30 3.74
N ILE A 111 -5.70 -1.30 3.12
CA ILE A 111 -4.40 -0.80 3.56
C ILE A 111 -4.63 0.23 4.66
N GLU A 112 -4.23 -0.09 5.90
CA GLU A 112 -4.35 0.80 7.05
C GLU A 112 -3.22 1.85 7.06
N ARG A 113 -2.01 1.43 6.68
CA ARG A 113 -0.80 2.25 6.74
C ARG A 113 0.23 1.80 5.71
N LEU A 114 1.04 2.76 5.25
CA LEU A 114 2.16 2.57 4.34
C LEU A 114 3.37 3.34 4.88
N HIS A 115 4.48 2.66 5.12
CA HIS A 115 5.76 3.29 5.48
C HIS A 115 6.78 3.14 4.37
N THR A 116 7.61 4.17 4.22
CA THR A 116 8.79 4.14 3.36
C THR A 116 10.02 4.03 4.24
N LEU A 117 10.75 2.94 4.05
CA LEU A 117 11.94 2.59 4.82
C LEU A 117 13.15 2.62 3.89
N ARG A 118 14.33 2.79 4.47
CA ARG A 118 15.59 2.62 3.74
C ARG A 118 16.44 1.58 4.46
N PHE A 119 16.76 0.52 3.76
CA PHE A 119 17.63 -0.54 4.27
C PHE A 119 18.90 -0.60 3.45
N ASN A 120 20.03 -0.77 4.13
CA ASN A 120 21.30 -1.03 3.47
C ASN A 120 21.18 -2.35 2.68
N GLY A 121 21.71 -2.36 1.45
CA GLY A 121 21.60 -3.50 0.54
C GLY A 121 20.29 -3.58 -0.27
N TYR A 122 19.19 -2.97 0.19
CA TYR A 122 17.88 -3.07 -0.47
C TYR A 122 17.31 -1.75 -0.99
N GLY A 123 17.91 -0.62 -0.60
CA GLY A 123 17.43 0.70 -0.99
C GLY A 123 16.12 1.06 -0.30
N HIS A 124 15.13 1.54 -1.06
CA HIS A 124 13.79 1.84 -0.52
C HIS A 124 12.97 0.57 -0.39
N ALA A 125 12.39 0.38 0.80
CA ALA A 125 11.41 -0.65 1.07
C ALA A 125 10.08 -0.01 1.48
N TYR A 126 8.99 -0.68 1.14
CA TYR A 126 7.63 -0.25 1.42
C TYR A 126 6.99 -1.26 2.36
N LEU A 127 6.64 -0.80 3.56
CA LEU A 127 6.00 -1.62 4.58
C LEU A 127 4.51 -1.27 4.62
N LEU A 128 3.67 -2.23 4.22
CA LEU A 128 2.23 -2.09 4.19
C LEU A 128 1.62 -2.84 5.36
N PHE A 129 0.63 -2.22 5.99
CA PHE A 129 -0.25 -2.86 6.96
C PHE A 129 -1.61 -3.03 6.32
N THR A 130 -2.11 -4.26 6.26
CA THR A 130 -3.43 -4.56 5.74
C THR A 130 -4.30 -5.24 6.78
N GLU A 131 -5.60 -5.01 6.70
CA GLU A 131 -6.61 -5.73 7.46
C GLU A 131 -7.72 -6.19 6.51
N HIS A 132 -8.31 -7.34 6.80
CA HIS A 132 -9.48 -7.86 6.13
C HIS A 132 -10.41 -8.43 7.19
N THR A 133 -11.68 -8.04 7.15
CA THR A 133 -12.69 -8.51 8.11
C THR A 133 -13.83 -9.16 7.34
N ASP A 134 -14.19 -10.37 7.76
CA ASP A 134 -15.35 -11.11 7.28
C ASP A 134 -16.17 -11.61 8.48
N GLY A 135 -17.32 -10.98 8.72
CA GLY A 135 -18.11 -11.20 9.93
C GLY A 135 -17.30 -10.90 11.20
N ASP A 136 -17.17 -11.89 12.08
CA ASP A 136 -16.39 -11.78 13.32
C ASP A 136 -14.91 -12.09 13.11
N HIS A 137 -14.50 -12.57 11.93
CA HIS A 137 -13.13 -12.93 11.63
C HIS A 137 -12.35 -11.71 11.12
N THR A 138 -11.16 -11.50 11.67
CA THR A 138 -10.23 -10.47 11.20
C THR A 138 -8.87 -11.07 10.90
N GLU A 139 -8.38 -10.83 9.68
CA GLU A 139 -7.03 -11.10 9.24
C GLU A 139 -6.27 -9.77 9.14
N LYS A 140 -5.10 -9.68 9.77
CA LYS A 140 -4.18 -8.55 9.63
C LYS A 140 -2.88 -9.04 9.07
N SER A 141 -2.31 -8.29 8.14
CA SER A 141 -1.02 -8.60 7.54
C SER A 141 -0.09 -7.41 7.52
N LEU A 142 1.19 -7.72 7.60
CA LEU A 142 2.29 -6.81 7.28
C LEU A 142 2.98 -7.35 6.04
N VAL A 143 3.20 -6.51 5.03
CA VAL A 143 3.84 -6.87 3.76
C VAL A 143 5.02 -5.94 3.49
N LEU A 144 6.19 -6.50 3.16
CA LEU A 144 7.39 -5.79 2.74
C LEU A 144 7.59 -5.94 1.23
N LEU A 145 7.69 -4.79 0.55
CA LEU A 145 7.96 -4.71 -0.88
C LEU A 145 9.17 -3.82 -1.15
N HIS A 146 9.80 -3.99 -2.31
CA HIS A 146 10.85 -3.10 -2.80
C HIS A 146 10.87 -3.05 -4.33
N PHE A 147 11.58 -2.07 -4.88
CA PHE A 147 11.85 -2.09 -6.31
C PHE A 147 13.06 -2.98 -6.61
N SER A 148 12.84 -3.98 -7.46
CA SER A 148 13.87 -4.84 -8.05
C SER A 148 13.68 -4.84 -9.56
N ALA A 149 14.74 -4.54 -10.31
CA ALA A 149 14.69 -4.41 -11.78
C ALA A 149 13.46 -3.61 -12.28
N GLU A 150 13.24 -2.43 -11.69
CA GLU A 150 12.13 -1.51 -12.02
C GLU A 150 10.71 -2.01 -11.69
N GLN A 151 10.57 -3.18 -11.05
CA GLN A 151 9.28 -3.73 -10.65
C GLN A 151 9.15 -3.73 -9.13
N LEU A 152 7.95 -3.42 -8.65
CA LEU A 152 7.64 -3.58 -7.23
C LEU A 152 7.45 -5.07 -6.94
N GLN A 153 8.28 -5.62 -6.07
CA GLN A 153 8.35 -7.05 -5.78
C GLN A 153 8.40 -7.29 -4.27
N ALA A 154 8.10 -8.53 -3.86
CA ALA A 154 8.24 -8.98 -2.48
C ALA A 154 9.70 -8.85 -2.01
N LEU A 155 9.90 -8.35 -0.77
CA LEU A 155 11.21 -8.26 -0.13
C LEU A 155 11.30 -9.27 1.03
N PRO A 156 11.79 -10.50 0.80
CA PRO A 156 11.80 -11.56 1.80
C PRO A 156 12.98 -11.38 2.78
N ILE A 157 12.80 -10.50 3.77
CA ILE A 157 13.85 -10.18 4.75
C ILE A 157 13.38 -10.34 6.21
N ILE A 158 12.26 -11.00 6.46
CA ILE A 158 11.76 -11.28 7.82
C ILE A 158 12.00 -12.75 8.13
N GLN A 159 12.92 -13.02 9.05
CA GLN A 159 13.18 -14.35 9.55
C GLN A 159 12.44 -14.54 10.88
N THR A 160 11.42 -15.40 10.89
CA THR A 160 10.56 -15.57 12.08
C THR A 160 11.15 -16.50 13.14
N ALA A 161 12.10 -17.37 12.74
CA ALA A 161 12.87 -18.26 13.59
C ALA A 161 14.22 -18.58 12.93
N PRO A 162 15.27 -18.99 13.69
CA PRO A 162 16.60 -19.24 13.13
C PRO A 162 16.67 -20.23 11.96
N ALA A 163 15.76 -21.19 11.89
CA ALA A 163 15.70 -22.19 10.83
C ALA A 163 14.60 -21.91 9.77
N ALA A 164 13.86 -20.81 9.89
CA ALA A 164 12.82 -20.45 8.93
C ALA A 164 13.43 -19.69 7.74
N GLU A 165 12.96 -20.00 6.54
CA GLU A 165 13.24 -19.20 5.35
C GLU A 165 12.70 -17.76 5.53
N PRO A 166 13.44 -16.72 5.10
CA PRO A 166 12.95 -15.35 5.15
C PRO A 166 11.64 -15.18 4.38
N THR A 167 10.67 -14.51 5.02
CA THR A 167 9.41 -14.12 4.41
C THR A 167 9.36 -12.61 4.19
N HIS A 168 8.46 -12.17 3.33
CA HIS A 168 8.12 -10.76 3.13
C HIS A 168 6.80 -10.39 3.81
N ARG A 169 6.11 -11.37 4.40
CA ARG A 169 4.79 -11.21 4.99
C ARG A 169 4.71 -11.81 6.38
N LEU A 170 4.12 -11.05 7.31
CA LEU A 170 3.61 -11.56 8.58
C LEU A 170 2.09 -11.50 8.55
N ASN A 171 1.44 -12.49 9.16
CA ASN A 171 -0.02 -12.59 9.18
C ASN A 171 -0.50 -13.02 10.56
N ILE A 172 -1.60 -12.43 11.01
CA ILE A 172 -2.35 -12.86 12.19
C ILE A 172 -3.82 -12.92 11.81
N ALA A 173 -4.53 -13.91 12.35
CA ALA A 173 -5.96 -14.05 12.19
C ALA A 173 -6.59 -14.38 13.55
N TYR A 174 -7.73 -13.77 13.84
CA TYR A 174 -8.46 -13.95 15.10
C TYR A 174 -9.94 -13.62 14.92
N SER A 175 -10.77 -13.99 15.90
CA SER A 175 -12.19 -13.60 15.92
C SER A 175 -12.49 -12.70 17.12
N GLY A 176 -13.47 -11.81 16.99
CA GLY A 176 -13.86 -10.86 18.04
C GLY A 176 -13.03 -9.58 18.08
N GLN A 177 -13.42 -8.69 18.98
CA GLN A 177 -12.75 -7.41 19.21
C GLN A 177 -11.65 -7.54 20.26
N HIS A 178 -10.43 -7.11 19.93
CA HIS A 178 -9.25 -7.21 20.81
C HIS A 178 -8.43 -5.93 20.75
N ALA A 179 -7.95 -5.44 21.88
CA ALA A 179 -7.17 -4.19 21.94
C ALA A 179 -5.73 -4.35 21.42
N ASN A 180 -5.09 -5.51 21.62
CA ASN A 180 -3.71 -5.78 21.19
C ASN A 180 -3.67 -6.59 19.89
N ASN A 181 -4.33 -6.09 18.85
CA ASN A 181 -4.51 -6.82 17.60
C ASN A 181 -3.73 -6.25 16.40
N TYR A 182 -2.88 -5.25 16.62
CA TYR A 182 -2.24 -4.52 15.52
C TYR A 182 -0.74 -4.82 15.40
N PHE A 183 -0.24 -4.74 14.18
CA PHE A 183 1.20 -4.65 13.94
C PHE A 183 1.71 -3.23 14.21
N PHE A 184 2.95 -3.13 14.67
CA PHE A 184 3.60 -1.86 14.91
C PHE A 184 5.01 -1.88 14.31
N TYR A 185 5.43 -0.74 13.77
CA TYR A 185 6.79 -0.53 13.29
C TYR A 185 7.37 0.70 13.98
N GLU A 186 8.53 0.52 14.61
CA GLU A 186 9.30 1.57 15.25
C GLU A 186 10.47 2.00 14.35
N PRO A 187 10.42 3.20 13.74
CA PRO A 187 11.46 3.64 12.82
C PRO A 187 12.83 3.81 13.48
N GLY A 188 12.88 4.29 14.73
CA GLY A 188 14.15 4.58 15.42
C GLY A 188 15.01 3.36 15.72
N SER A 189 14.37 2.22 16.00
CA SER A 189 15.06 0.95 16.29
C SER A 189 15.02 -0.05 15.14
N HIS A 190 14.30 0.28 14.06
CA HIS A 190 13.91 -0.63 12.99
C HIS A 190 13.32 -1.94 13.52
N THR A 191 12.32 -1.83 14.39
CA THR A 191 11.66 -2.97 15.02
C THR A 191 10.22 -3.12 14.53
N ILE A 192 9.89 -4.30 14.01
CA ILE A 192 8.52 -4.73 13.77
C ILE A 192 8.05 -5.44 15.05
N SER A 193 6.82 -5.20 15.48
CA SER A 193 6.16 -6.04 16.48
C SER A 193 4.78 -6.46 16.04
N GLN A 194 4.41 -7.68 16.40
CA GLN A 194 3.09 -8.25 16.17
C GLN A 194 2.58 -8.87 17.48
N PRO A 195 1.25 -8.96 17.68
CA PRO A 195 0.73 -9.70 18.81
C PRO A 195 1.08 -11.18 18.71
N GLN A 196 1.35 -11.80 19.85
CA GLN A 196 1.43 -13.25 19.91
C GLN A 196 0.00 -13.80 19.96
N ILE A 197 -0.34 -14.66 19.00
CA ILE A 197 -1.62 -15.39 18.98
C ILE A 197 -1.50 -16.64 19.86
N SER A 198 -2.47 -16.82 20.76
CA SER A 198 -2.58 -18.01 21.59
C SER A 198 -2.90 -19.23 20.72
N SER A 199 -2.12 -20.30 20.85
CA SER A 199 -2.38 -21.56 20.15
C SER A 199 -3.62 -22.30 20.66
N HIS A 200 -4.14 -21.94 21.85
CA HIS A 200 -5.30 -22.59 22.45
C HIS A 200 -6.60 -21.85 22.17
N THR A 201 -6.55 -20.52 22.19
CA THR A 201 -7.75 -19.68 22.04
C THR A 201 -7.83 -19.00 20.68
N HIS A 202 -6.76 -19.03 19.88
CA HIS A 202 -6.67 -18.33 18.59
C HIS A 202 -6.98 -16.82 18.67
N THR A 203 -6.66 -16.21 19.82
CA THR A 203 -6.84 -14.79 20.09
C THR A 203 -5.50 -14.11 20.39
N PRO A 204 -5.38 -12.79 20.16
CA PRO A 204 -4.21 -12.02 20.59
C PRO A 204 -4.02 -12.07 22.11
N THR A 205 -2.79 -12.33 22.54
CA THR A 205 -2.39 -12.24 23.96
C THR A 205 -1.85 -10.85 24.28
N ASN A 206 -1.54 -10.57 25.55
CA ASN A 206 -0.84 -9.32 25.94
C ASN A 206 0.65 -9.32 25.57
N ARG A 207 1.19 -10.45 25.09
CA ARG A 207 2.59 -10.54 24.66
C ARG A 207 2.71 -10.15 23.19
N ARG A 208 3.88 -9.62 22.82
CA ARG A 208 4.20 -9.23 21.45
C ARG A 208 5.49 -9.93 21.02
N LEU A 209 5.48 -10.47 19.81
CA LEU A 209 6.68 -10.92 19.12
C LEU A 209 7.33 -9.70 18.49
N LYS A 210 8.66 -9.58 18.58
CA LYS A 210 9.42 -8.48 18.01
C LYS A 210 10.47 -9.01 17.04
N TYR A 211 10.67 -8.28 15.96
CA TYR A 211 11.71 -8.55 14.98
C TYR A 211 12.48 -7.26 14.73
N ARG A 212 13.80 -7.29 14.94
CA ARG A 212 14.67 -6.13 14.76
C ARG A 212 15.54 -6.31 13.54
N PHE A 213 15.67 -5.27 12.72
CA PHE A 213 16.56 -5.30 11.57
C PHE A 213 18.02 -5.29 12.02
N ASN A 214 18.79 -6.32 11.64
CA ASN A 214 20.20 -6.48 12.02
C ASN A 214 21.20 -5.96 10.97
N GLY A 215 20.71 -5.28 9.93
CA GLY A 215 21.50 -4.85 8.77
C GLY A 215 21.26 -5.70 7.51
N GLN A 216 20.69 -6.89 7.65
CA GLN A 216 20.35 -7.78 6.53
C GLN A 216 18.93 -8.31 6.63
N LEU A 217 18.52 -8.79 7.81
CA LEU A 217 17.21 -9.39 8.06
C LEU A 217 16.57 -8.76 9.31
N PHE A 218 15.25 -8.75 9.33
CA PHE A 218 14.48 -8.67 10.56
C PHE A 218 14.52 -10.04 11.25
N VAL A 219 15.17 -10.11 12.40
CA VAL A 219 15.33 -11.36 13.18
C VAL A 219 14.64 -11.25 14.52
N PRO A 220 14.25 -12.37 15.17
CA PRO A 220 13.57 -12.33 16.46
C PRO A 220 14.40 -11.57 17.50
N HIS A 221 13.74 -10.71 18.28
CA HIS A 221 14.35 -9.85 19.29
C HIS A 221 13.50 -9.89 20.57
N SER A 222 14.15 -9.82 21.73
CA SER A 222 13.49 -9.82 23.05
C SER A 222 12.99 -8.42 23.46
#